data_AF-A0A2V9MVG6-F1
#
_entry.id   AF-A0A2V9MVG6-F1
#
_cell.length_a   1.000
_cell.length_b   1.000
_cell.length_c   1.000
_cell.angle_alpha   90.00
_cell.angle_beta   90.00
_cell.angle_gamma   90.00
#
_symmetry.space_group_name_H-M   'P 1'
#
loop_
_entity.id
_entity.type
_entity.pdbx_description
1 polymer ?
#
loop_
_entity_poly.entity_id
_entity_poly.type
_entity_poly.pdbx_seq_one_letter_code
_entity_poly.pdbx_strand_id
1 'polypeptide(L)'
;MIGPIIITRHGMARPDGSPKDVDREFVIQFGLYDEHLSWYWDFNVKRLYGDAKNYDGADSRVHDFHHFFSINGYLDGNGPMMTMRSGERVRWYVFANPNEEEAWDIHTAHWHGQTATIGHMRTDMVMLTPMMSAIADMVPDDPGIWLLHCHMPGHFKAGMRTRFQVLSGK
;
A
#
# COMPACT_ATOMS: atom_id res chain seq x y z
N MET A 1 2.48 -3.52 -14.69
CA MET A 1 2.94 -4.69 -13.90
C MET A 1 3.95 -4.20 -12.89
N ILE A 2 3.84 -4.61 -11.63
CA ILE A 2 4.71 -4.13 -10.55
C ILE A 2 4.87 -5.23 -9.50
N GLY A 3 6.03 -5.26 -8.84
CA GLY A 3 6.31 -6.19 -7.75
C GLY A 3 7.56 -5.76 -6.98
N PRO A 4 7.69 -6.18 -5.71
CA PRO A 4 8.82 -5.82 -4.88
C PRO A 4 10.05 -6.68 -5.19
N ILE A 5 11.23 -6.10 -4.96
CA ILE A 5 12.49 -6.85 -4.81
C ILE A 5 13.08 -6.44 -3.47
N ILE A 6 13.28 -7.40 -2.57
CA ILE A 6 13.90 -7.16 -1.26
C ILE A 6 15.38 -7.53 -1.37
N ILE A 7 16.24 -6.58 -1.02
CA ILE A 7 17.70 -6.78 -1.00
C ILE A 7 18.16 -6.69 0.46
N THR A 8 18.84 -7.72 0.92
CA THR A 8 19.41 -7.76 2.28
C THR A 8 20.93 -7.73 2.21
N ARG A 9 21.57 -7.17 3.24
CA ARG A 9 23.03 -7.19 3.42
C ARG A 9 23.56 -8.63 3.38
N HIS A 10 24.78 -8.81 2.85
CA HIS A 10 25.49 -10.09 2.86
C HIS A 10 25.46 -10.76 4.24
N GLY A 11 25.05 -12.04 4.29
CA GLY A 11 24.95 -12.83 5.52
C GLY A 11 23.78 -12.48 6.45
N MET A 12 22.89 -11.56 6.05
CA MET A 12 21.71 -11.18 6.84
C MET A 12 20.40 -11.80 6.35
N ALA A 13 20.43 -12.56 5.24
CA ALA A 13 19.31 -13.37 4.78
C ALA A 13 19.34 -14.76 5.42
N ARG A 14 18.15 -15.31 5.72
CA ARG A 14 17.91 -16.72 6.03
C ARG A 14 17.96 -17.56 4.75
N PRO A 15 17.98 -18.90 4.84
CA PRO A 15 17.98 -19.76 3.66
C PRO A 15 16.80 -19.56 2.70
N ASP A 16 15.66 -19.05 3.19
CA ASP A 16 14.46 -18.73 2.40
C ASP A 16 14.48 -17.32 1.79
N GLY A 17 15.55 -16.55 2.02
CA GLY A 17 15.71 -15.17 1.55
C GLY A 17 15.18 -14.09 2.49
N SER A 18 14.47 -14.46 3.57
CA SER A 18 13.96 -13.47 4.52
C SER A 18 15.08 -12.89 5.41
N PRO A 19 15.01 -11.60 5.83
CA PRO A 19 15.87 -11.02 6.85
C PRO A 19 15.89 -11.81 8.17
N LYS A 20 17.09 -11.98 8.73
CA LYS A 20 17.28 -12.67 10.03
C LYS A 20 17.05 -11.76 11.25
N ASP A 21 17.00 -10.46 11.07
CA ASP A 21 16.91 -9.44 12.12
C ASP A 21 15.47 -9.09 12.53
N VAL A 22 14.48 -9.69 11.89
CA VAL A 22 13.06 -9.45 12.12
C VAL A 22 12.31 -10.76 12.36
N ASP A 23 11.17 -10.65 13.03
CA ASP A 23 10.26 -11.77 13.31
C ASP A 23 9.13 -11.85 12.26
N ARG A 24 8.79 -10.72 11.62
CA ARG A 24 7.72 -10.62 10.62
C ARG A 24 8.00 -9.55 9.59
N GLU A 25 7.50 -9.76 8.38
CA GLU A 25 7.63 -8.83 7.26
C GLU A 25 6.27 -8.57 6.63
N PHE A 26 6.08 -7.33 6.16
CA PHE A 26 4.97 -6.94 5.32
C PHE A 26 5.47 -6.11 4.15
N VAL A 27 4.93 -6.36 2.96
CA VAL A 27 5.19 -5.57 1.77
C VAL A 27 3.91 -4.82 1.40
N ILE A 28 4.00 -3.50 1.32
CA ILE A 28 2.88 -2.59 1.17
C ILE A 28 3.15 -1.62 0.03
N GLN A 29 2.40 -1.78 -1.04
CA GLN A 29 2.36 -0.87 -2.16
C GLN A 29 1.23 0.13 -1.95
N PHE A 30 1.55 1.42 -1.94
CA PHE A 30 0.57 2.49 -2.10
C PHE A 30 0.51 2.84 -3.58
N GLY A 31 -0.65 2.65 -4.21
CA GLY A 31 -0.73 2.77 -5.66
C GLY A 31 -2.00 3.39 -6.19
N LEU A 32 -1.83 4.38 -7.06
CA LEU A 32 -2.84 4.80 -8.02
C LEU A 32 -2.81 3.90 -9.25
N TYR A 33 -3.91 3.21 -9.50
CA TYR A 33 -4.15 2.45 -10.72
C TYR A 33 -5.17 3.20 -11.58
N ASP A 34 -4.72 3.72 -12.70
CA ASP A 34 -5.58 4.24 -13.76
C ASP A 34 -5.83 3.12 -14.78
N GLU A 35 -7.05 2.58 -14.81
CA GLU A 35 -7.40 1.51 -15.75
C GLU A 35 -7.42 1.98 -17.21
N HIS A 36 -7.51 3.28 -17.50
CA HIS A 36 -7.44 3.79 -18.88
C HIS A 36 -6.06 3.54 -19.50
N LEU A 37 -5.01 3.48 -18.68
CA LEU A 37 -3.64 3.18 -19.09
C LEU A 37 -3.37 1.68 -19.20
N SER A 38 -4.35 0.85 -18.84
CA SER A 38 -4.24 -0.60 -18.89
C SER A 38 -4.28 -1.09 -20.34
N TRP A 39 -3.39 -2.04 -20.67
CA TRP A 39 -3.46 -2.79 -21.93
C TRP A 39 -4.79 -3.55 -22.11
N TYR A 40 -5.55 -3.72 -21.03
CA TYR A 40 -6.84 -4.39 -21.02
C TYR A 40 -8.03 -3.42 -21.06
N TRP A 41 -7.80 -2.13 -21.27
CA TRP A 41 -8.85 -1.12 -21.26
C TRP A 41 -10.03 -1.46 -22.17
N ASP A 42 -9.79 -1.68 -23.47
CA ASP A 42 -10.86 -2.01 -24.44
C ASP A 42 -11.63 -3.28 -24.05
N PHE A 43 -10.92 -4.27 -23.52
CA PHE A 43 -11.52 -5.50 -23.02
C PHE A 43 -12.42 -5.22 -21.81
N ASN A 44 -11.96 -4.43 -20.85
CA ASN A 44 -12.70 -4.07 -19.65
C ASN A 44 -13.90 -3.18 -19.96
N VAL A 45 -13.78 -2.21 -20.87
CA VAL A 45 -14.90 -1.38 -21.32
C VAL A 45 -15.99 -2.24 -21.93
N LYS A 46 -15.63 -3.13 -22.86
CA LYS A 46 -16.60 -4.06 -23.46
C LYS A 46 -17.25 -4.97 -22.42
N ARG A 47 -16.49 -5.43 -21.42
CA ARG A 47 -16.99 -6.30 -20.36
C ARG A 47 -17.95 -5.59 -19.40
N LEU A 48 -17.65 -4.34 -19.01
CA LEU A 48 -18.39 -3.58 -18.02
C LEU A 48 -19.61 -2.86 -18.62
N TYR A 49 -19.46 -2.32 -19.83
CA TYR A 49 -20.47 -1.48 -20.48
C TYR A 49 -21.20 -2.17 -21.65
N GLY A 50 -20.73 -3.35 -22.08
CA GLY A 50 -21.27 -4.08 -23.23
C GLY A 50 -20.87 -3.42 -24.55
N ASP A 51 -21.66 -2.43 -24.99
CA ASP A 51 -21.32 -1.58 -26.12
C ASP A 51 -20.44 -0.41 -25.64
N ALA A 52 -19.30 -0.18 -26.29
CA ALA A 52 -18.38 0.91 -25.96
C ALA A 52 -19.05 2.29 -26.05
N LYS A 53 -20.13 2.44 -26.82
CA LYS A 53 -20.93 3.69 -26.87
C LYS A 53 -21.60 4.05 -25.54
N ASN A 54 -21.75 3.08 -24.63
CA ASN A 54 -22.32 3.32 -23.30
C ASN A 54 -21.28 3.86 -22.31
N TYR A 55 -20.00 3.83 -22.66
CA TYR A 55 -18.96 4.48 -21.89
C TYR A 55 -18.90 5.96 -22.28
N ASP A 56 -19.25 6.83 -21.34
CA ASP A 56 -19.15 8.28 -21.48
C ASP A 56 -17.83 8.76 -20.86
N GLY A 57 -16.77 8.80 -21.67
CA GLY A 57 -15.46 9.29 -21.23
C GLY A 57 -15.40 10.81 -20.98
N ALA A 58 -16.45 11.56 -21.30
CA ALA A 58 -16.53 12.99 -21.00
C ALA A 58 -17.11 13.27 -19.60
N ASP A 59 -17.82 12.31 -19.00
CA ASP A 59 -18.31 12.40 -17.63
C ASP A 59 -17.18 12.08 -16.64
N SER A 60 -16.73 13.10 -15.91
CA SER A 60 -15.66 12.94 -14.93
C SER A 60 -15.98 11.89 -13.86
N ARG A 61 -17.25 11.62 -13.56
CA ARG A 61 -17.62 10.57 -12.59
C ARG A 61 -17.35 9.18 -13.14
N VAL A 62 -17.53 8.99 -14.45
CA VAL A 62 -17.24 7.72 -15.13
C VAL A 62 -15.74 7.56 -15.28
N HIS A 63 -15.03 8.65 -15.59
CA HIS A 63 -13.57 8.69 -15.61
C HIS A 63 -12.98 8.33 -14.23
N ASP A 64 -13.34 9.06 -13.18
CA ASP A 64 -12.82 8.88 -11.82
C ASP A 64 -13.14 7.50 -11.23
N PHE A 65 -14.19 6.83 -11.71
CA PHE A 65 -14.53 5.47 -11.30
C PHE A 65 -13.43 4.44 -11.65
N HIS A 66 -12.61 4.74 -12.67
CA HIS A 66 -11.51 3.88 -13.11
C HIS A 66 -10.15 4.26 -12.49
N HIS A 67 -10.13 5.24 -11.56
CA HIS A 67 -8.97 5.59 -10.75
C HIS A 67 -9.05 4.91 -9.37
N PHE A 68 -8.25 3.87 -9.20
CA PHE A 68 -8.22 3.10 -7.96
C PHE A 68 -7.01 3.45 -7.10
N PHE A 69 -7.25 4.22 -6.05
CA PHE A 69 -6.28 4.50 -5.00
C PHE A 69 -6.26 3.33 -4.01
N SER A 70 -5.32 2.41 -4.20
CA SER A 70 -5.29 1.12 -3.52
C SER A 70 -4.07 0.93 -2.59
N ILE A 71 -4.19 -0.02 -1.68
CA ILE A 71 -3.06 -0.62 -0.95
C ILE A 71 -2.93 -2.08 -1.40
N ASN A 72 -1.82 -2.46 -2.03
CA ASN A 72 -1.62 -3.79 -2.62
C ASN A 72 -2.72 -4.21 -3.63
N GLY A 73 -3.36 -3.26 -4.31
CA GLY A 73 -4.50 -3.53 -5.20
C GLY A 73 -5.86 -3.71 -4.49
N TYR A 74 -5.90 -3.57 -3.16
CA TYR A 74 -7.11 -3.64 -2.34
C TYR A 74 -7.64 -2.23 -2.01
N LEU A 75 -8.95 -2.13 -1.83
CA LEU A 75 -9.70 -0.90 -1.56
C LEU A 75 -10.55 -1.06 -0.30
N ASP A 76 -10.76 0.02 0.45
CA ASP A 76 -11.67 0.06 1.59
C ASP A 76 -11.46 -1.06 2.63
N GLY A 77 -10.21 -1.49 2.80
CA GLY A 77 -9.85 -2.55 3.74
C GLY A 77 -10.45 -3.93 3.41
N ASN A 78 -10.73 -4.19 2.12
CA ASN A 78 -11.14 -5.49 1.61
C ASN A 78 -9.97 -6.50 1.42
N GLY A 79 -8.74 -6.05 1.67
CA GLY A 79 -7.55 -6.90 1.67
C GLY A 79 -7.45 -7.83 2.88
N PRO A 80 -6.53 -8.81 2.83
CA PRO A 80 -6.29 -9.70 3.96
C PRO A 80 -5.78 -8.91 5.18
N MET A 81 -6.22 -9.34 6.37
CA MET A 81 -5.77 -8.74 7.63
C MET A 81 -4.28 -9.07 7.85
N MET A 82 -3.46 -8.04 7.99
CA MET A 82 -2.05 -8.18 8.37
C MET A 82 -1.97 -8.36 9.87
N THR A 83 -1.62 -9.56 10.34
CA THR A 83 -1.60 -9.88 11.77
C THR A 83 -0.17 -10.04 12.29
N MET A 84 0.11 -9.40 13.42
CA MET A 84 1.37 -9.49 14.18
C MET A 84 1.09 -9.60 15.67
N ARG A 85 2.11 -9.85 16.49
CA ARG A 85 2.01 -9.87 17.95
C ARG A 85 2.75 -8.70 18.56
N SER A 86 2.20 -8.17 19.66
CA SER A 86 2.91 -7.19 20.47
C SER A 86 4.29 -7.73 20.87
N GLY A 87 5.32 -6.89 20.71
CA GLY A 87 6.72 -7.23 20.96
C GLY A 87 7.47 -7.92 19.82
N GLU A 88 6.83 -8.30 18.71
CA GLU A 88 7.55 -8.78 17.52
C GLU A 88 8.38 -7.65 16.88
N ARG A 89 9.54 -7.97 16.29
CA ARG A 89 10.21 -7.04 15.37
C ARG A 89 9.59 -7.20 14.00
N VAL A 90 8.85 -6.19 13.57
CA VAL A 90 8.10 -6.18 12.31
C VAL A 90 8.76 -5.20 11.35
N ARG A 91 9.09 -5.65 10.14
CA ARG A 91 9.57 -4.77 9.07
C ARG A 91 8.52 -4.57 7.99
N TRP A 92 8.22 -3.32 7.73
CA TRP A 92 7.35 -2.90 6.65
C TRP A 92 8.19 -2.37 5.49
N TYR A 93 8.05 -3.01 4.33
CA TYR A 93 8.57 -2.52 3.07
C TYR A 93 7.45 -1.73 2.38
N VAL A 94 7.51 -0.41 2.44
CA VAL A 94 6.51 0.46 1.82
C VAL A 94 7.06 1.05 0.53
N PHE A 95 6.26 1.08 -0.53
CA PHE A 95 6.67 1.71 -1.80
C PHE A 95 5.47 2.26 -2.56
N ALA A 96 5.74 3.25 -3.42
CA ALA A 96 4.75 3.85 -4.31
C ALA A 96 4.88 3.31 -5.74
N ASN A 97 3.82 3.49 -6.52
CA ASN A 97 3.82 3.18 -7.95
C ASN A 97 4.78 4.14 -8.70
N PRO A 98 5.17 3.80 -9.94
CA PRO A 98 5.87 4.73 -10.81
C PRO A 98 4.92 5.70 -11.54
N ASN A 99 3.64 5.78 -11.13
CA ASN A 99 2.66 6.51 -11.92
C ASN A 99 2.84 8.00 -11.67
N GLU A 100 3.52 8.69 -12.57
CA GLU A 100 3.68 10.15 -12.50
C GLU A 100 2.54 10.91 -13.19
N GLU A 101 1.63 10.20 -13.89
CA GLU A 101 0.55 10.88 -14.60
C GLU A 101 -0.34 11.65 -13.62
N GLU A 102 -0.55 12.91 -13.97
CA GLU A 102 -1.27 13.93 -13.21
C GLU A 102 -0.70 14.30 -11.82
N ALA A 103 0.49 13.82 -11.43
CA ALA A 103 1.16 14.17 -10.17
C ALA A 103 0.38 13.86 -8.87
N TRP A 104 -0.61 12.96 -8.92
CA TRP A 104 -1.39 12.54 -7.74
C TRP A 104 -0.79 11.35 -7.00
N ASP A 105 0.24 10.68 -7.52
CA ASP A 105 0.81 9.48 -6.87
C ASP A 105 1.82 9.84 -5.77
N ILE A 106 1.43 10.78 -4.91
CA ILE A 106 2.13 11.14 -3.67
C ILE A 106 1.32 10.56 -2.51
N HIS A 107 1.96 9.74 -1.69
CA HIS A 107 1.30 9.07 -0.57
C HIS A 107 1.94 9.45 0.74
N THR A 108 1.16 9.40 1.80
CA THR A 108 1.68 9.47 3.17
C THR A 108 1.14 8.26 3.92
N ALA A 109 1.92 7.19 3.95
CA ALA A 109 1.58 5.98 4.69
C ALA A 109 1.56 6.29 6.18
N HIS A 110 0.48 5.98 6.88
CA HIS A 110 0.31 6.27 8.30
C HIS A 110 -0.22 5.04 9.05
N TRP A 111 0.51 4.60 10.08
CA TRP A 111 0.13 3.50 10.96
C TRP A 111 -0.55 4.03 12.22
N HIS A 112 -1.86 3.84 12.35
CA HIS A 112 -2.57 4.24 13.57
C HIS A 112 -2.14 3.39 14.76
N GLY A 113 -2.06 4.03 15.93
CA GLY A 113 -1.80 3.35 17.21
C GLY A 113 -0.40 2.76 17.35
N GLN A 114 0.47 2.91 16.35
CA GLN A 114 1.83 2.37 16.37
C GLN A 114 2.83 3.42 15.90
N THR A 115 4.11 3.20 16.19
CA THR A 115 5.21 3.98 15.62
C THR A 115 6.22 3.03 15.00
N ALA A 116 6.98 3.53 14.03
CA ALA A 116 8.08 2.84 13.39
C ALA A 116 9.35 3.71 13.41
N THR A 117 10.47 3.09 13.10
CA THR A 117 11.74 3.75 12.87
C THR A 117 12.06 3.71 11.38
N ILE A 118 12.28 4.88 10.79
CA ILE A 118 12.65 5.06 9.38
C ILE A 118 13.88 5.95 9.34
N GLY A 119 14.99 5.46 8.77
CA GLY A 119 16.23 6.25 8.69
C GLY A 119 16.74 6.72 10.07
N HIS A 120 16.61 5.88 11.10
CA HIS A 120 16.95 6.19 12.50
C HIS A 120 16.06 7.24 13.20
N MET A 121 14.95 7.65 12.58
CA MET A 121 13.98 8.56 13.20
C MET A 121 12.69 7.83 13.56
N ARG A 122 12.15 8.10 14.76
CA ARG A 122 10.85 7.59 15.18
C ARG A 122 9.74 8.43 14.53
N THR A 123 8.81 7.77 13.87
CA THR A 123 7.66 8.38 13.19
C THR A 123 6.49 7.41 13.16
N ASP A 124 5.28 7.88 12.91
CA ASP A 124 4.08 7.08 12.63
C ASP A 124 3.67 7.16 11.15
N MET A 125 4.36 7.99 10.36
CA MET A 125 4.08 8.16 8.94
C MET A 125 5.32 8.36 8.08
N VAL A 126 5.18 8.08 6.78
CA VAL A 126 6.21 8.32 5.77
C VAL A 126 5.60 8.77 4.45
N MET A 127 6.17 9.83 3.89
CA MET A 127 5.82 10.31 2.55
C MET A 127 6.54 9.47 1.49
N LEU A 128 5.81 9.11 0.43
CA LEU A 128 6.28 8.37 -0.73
C LEU A 128 5.85 9.16 -1.97
N THR A 129 6.80 9.64 -2.77
CA THR A 129 6.54 10.14 -4.12
C THR A 129 6.69 8.99 -5.13
N PRO A 130 6.41 9.20 -6.43
CA PRO A 130 6.52 8.14 -7.43
C PRO A 130 7.87 7.41 -7.36
N MET A 131 7.81 6.09 -7.44
CA MET A 131 8.94 5.15 -7.31
C MET A 131 9.69 5.16 -5.96
N MET A 132 9.29 5.99 -4.99
CA MET A 132 9.94 5.96 -3.68
C MET A 132 9.60 4.66 -2.93
N SER A 133 10.58 4.21 -2.16
CA SER A 133 10.43 3.13 -1.19
C SER A 133 11.03 3.52 0.14
N ALA A 134 10.45 3.02 1.23
CA ALA A 134 11.01 3.14 2.57
C ALA A 134 10.91 1.81 3.31
N ILE A 135 11.82 1.64 4.27
CA ILE A 135 11.82 0.52 5.21
C ILE A 135 11.46 1.10 6.58
N ALA A 136 10.38 0.60 7.16
CA ALA A 136 9.91 1.00 8.48
C ALA A 136 9.98 -0.19 9.44
N ASP A 137 10.85 -0.07 10.45
CA ASP A 137 11.02 -1.08 11.49
C ASP A 137 10.14 -0.73 12.70
N MET A 138 9.26 -1.65 13.08
CA MET A 138 8.23 -1.47 14.11
C MET A 138 8.37 -2.55 15.18
N VAL A 139 8.18 -2.17 16.44
CA VAL A 139 7.92 -3.09 17.54
C VAL A 139 6.55 -2.71 18.09
N PRO A 140 5.48 -3.44 17.73
CA PRO A 140 4.13 -3.03 18.07
C PRO A 140 3.87 -3.24 19.57
N ASP A 141 3.29 -2.25 20.22
CA ASP A 141 3.10 -2.20 21.68
C ASP A 141 1.63 -2.05 22.11
N ASP A 142 0.73 -1.75 21.17
CA ASP A 142 -0.71 -1.58 21.46
C ASP A 142 -1.59 -2.65 20.77
N PRO A 143 -2.03 -3.71 21.49
CA PRO A 143 -2.91 -4.73 20.93
C PRO A 143 -4.27 -4.18 20.48
N GLY A 144 -4.67 -4.50 19.25
CA GLY A 144 -5.91 -4.00 18.68
C GLY A 144 -5.99 -4.22 17.18
N ILE A 145 -7.08 -3.73 16.58
CA ILE A 145 -7.20 -3.60 15.13
C ILE A 145 -7.01 -2.13 14.79
N TRP A 146 -6.02 -1.85 13.97
CA TRP A 146 -5.56 -0.50 13.65
C TRP A 146 -5.68 -0.23 12.15
N LEU A 147 -5.79 1.05 11.82
CA LEU A 147 -5.87 1.54 10.45
C LEU A 147 -4.46 1.76 9.88
N LEU A 148 -4.20 1.26 8.68
CA LEU A 148 -3.10 1.70 7.83
C LEU A 148 -3.71 2.39 6.61
N HIS A 149 -3.39 3.66 6.39
CA HIS A 149 -4.01 4.43 5.31
C HIS A 149 -3.07 5.47 4.72
N CYS A 150 -3.48 6.05 3.59
CA CYS A 150 -2.84 7.23 3.05
C CYS A 150 -3.44 8.49 3.69
N HIS A 151 -2.60 9.40 4.16
CA HIS A 151 -3.02 10.65 4.81
C HIS A 151 -3.47 11.73 3.79
N MET A 152 -3.27 11.51 2.49
CA MET A 152 -3.80 12.40 1.46
C MET A 152 -5.34 12.34 1.46
N PRO A 153 -6.05 13.46 1.70
CA PRO A 153 -7.50 13.44 1.90
C PRO A 153 -8.28 12.82 0.74
N GLY A 154 -7.87 13.12 -0.50
CA GLY A 154 -8.48 12.54 -1.71
C GLY A 154 -8.32 11.03 -1.78
N HIS A 155 -7.12 10.52 -1.47
CA HIS A 155 -6.81 9.09 -1.57
C HIS A 155 -7.56 8.32 -0.49
N PHE A 156 -7.62 8.86 0.73
CA PHE A 156 -8.42 8.26 1.81
C PHE A 156 -9.90 8.20 1.45
N LYS A 157 -10.46 9.29 0.91
CA LYS A 157 -11.86 9.35 0.47
C LYS A 157 -12.14 8.37 -0.67
N ALA A 158 -11.17 8.14 -1.55
CA ALA A 158 -11.24 7.18 -2.65
C ALA A 158 -10.98 5.72 -2.23
N GLY A 159 -10.77 5.45 -0.94
CA GLY A 159 -10.69 4.08 -0.41
C GLY A 159 -9.27 3.56 -0.13
N MET A 160 -8.24 4.41 -0.18
CA MET A 160 -6.85 4.01 0.11
C MET A 160 -6.60 3.82 1.61
N ARG A 161 -7.15 2.73 2.13
CA ARG A 161 -7.10 2.33 3.54
C ARG A 161 -7.19 0.83 3.67
N THR A 162 -6.53 0.29 4.69
CA THR A 162 -6.59 -1.10 5.09
C THR A 162 -6.43 -1.22 6.61
N ARG A 163 -6.47 -2.44 7.15
CA ARG A 163 -6.32 -2.69 8.58
C ARG A 163 -5.19 -3.67 8.85
N PHE A 164 -4.59 -3.53 10.01
CA PHE A 164 -3.70 -4.53 10.58
C PHE A 164 -4.13 -4.83 12.01
N GLN A 165 -3.75 -6.01 12.50
CA GLN A 165 -4.09 -6.49 13.82
C GLN A 165 -2.84 -6.78 14.63
N VAL A 166 -2.76 -6.19 15.81
CA VAL A 166 -1.76 -6.51 16.82
C VAL A 166 -2.44 -7.39 17.87
N LEU A 167 -2.02 -8.64 17.94
CA LEU A 167 -2.45 -9.57 18.99
C LEU A 167 -1.68 -9.30 20.28
N SER A 168 -2.27 -9.68 21.41
CA SER A 168 -1.54 -9.74 22.69
C SER A 168 -0.28 -10.61 22.56
N GLY A 169 0.73 -10.25 23.36
CA GLY A 169 2.14 -10.56 23.15
C GLY A 169 2.54 -12.02 22.99
N LYS A 170 3.82 -12.18 22.63
CA LYS A 170 4.51 -13.45 22.35
C LYS A 170 4.73 -14.33 23.59
#